data_AF-A0A661Q6W3-F1
#
_entry.id   AF-A0A661Q6W3-F1
#
_cell.length_a   1.000
_cell.length_b   1.000
_cell.length_c   1.000
_cell.angle_alpha   90.00
_cell.angle_beta   90.00
_cell.angle_gamma   90.00
#
_symmetry.space_group_name_H-M   'P 1'
#
loop_
_entity.id
_entity.type
_entity.pdbx_description
1 polymer ?
#
loop_
_entity_poly.entity_id
_entity_poly.type
_entity_poly.pdbx_seq_one_letter_code
_entity_poly.pdbx_strand_id
1 'polypeptide(L)' 'MSDQVKRYMMEEKLVLTYRDNGWALIGNEEELIGSDKMHANLKVPYKDGKTMLEFIEEVIAKDLGTSAD' A
#
# COMPACT_ATOMS: atom_id res chain seq x y z
N MET A 1 17.75 15.58 4.01
CA MET A 1 16.41 15.88 3.47
C MET A 1 15.42 15.17 4.38
N SER A 2 14.34 15.82 4.81
CA SER A 2 13.30 15.15 5.59
C SER A 2 12.63 14.13 4.67
N ASP A 3 12.73 12.83 4.98
CA ASP A 3 11.99 11.80 4.27
C ASP A 3 10.49 12.10 4.47
N GLN A 4 9.87 12.68 3.45
CA GLN A 4 8.43 12.93 3.49
C GLN A 4 7.72 11.59 3.46
N VAL A 5 7.21 11.19 4.61
CA VAL A 5 6.35 10.01 4.75
C VAL A 5 4.97 10.38 4.21
N LYS A 6 4.57 9.78 3.08
CA LYS A 6 3.18 9.82 2.63
C LYS A 6 2.38 8.74 3.35
N ARG A 7 1.14 9.04 3.76
CA ARG A 7 0.23 8.11 4.46
C ARG A 7 -1.18 8.25 3.91
N TYR A 8 -1.81 7.10 3.62
CA TYR A 8 -3.19 7.01 3.17
C TYR A 8 -3.95 6.12 4.14
N MET A 9 -5.05 6.64 4.68
CA MET A 9 -6.01 5.86 5.45
C MET A 9 -6.92 5.13 4.47
N MET A 10 -6.94 3.81 4.55
CA MET A 10 -7.60 2.95 3.55
C MET A 10 -8.91 2.41 4.11
N GLU A 11 -8.81 1.86 5.32
CA GLU A 11 -9.91 1.29 6.11
C GLU A 11 -9.70 1.73 7.56
N GLU A 12 -10.62 1.38 8.46
CA GLU A 12 -10.64 1.82 9.86
C GLU A 12 -9.31 1.55 10.62
N LYS A 13 -8.44 0.73 10.02
CA LYS A 13 -7.35 0.00 10.68
C LYS A 13 -6.15 -0.25 9.77
N LEU A 14 -6.12 0.38 8.59
CA LEU A 14 -5.17 0.07 7.52
C LEU A 14 -4.56 1.35 6.95
N VAL A 15 -3.23 1.42 6.95
CA VAL A 15 -2.46 2.56 6.47
C VAL A 15 -1.52 2.14 5.35
N LEU A 16 -1.62 2.78 4.20
CA LEU A 16 -0.60 2.69 3.16
C LEU A 16 0.40 3.82 3.36
N THR A 17 1.69 3.49 3.51
CA THR A 17 2.74 4.48 3.71
C THR A 17 3.87 4.34 2.69
N TYR A 18 4.42 5.47 2.24
CA TYR A 18 5.64 5.50 1.43
C TYR A 18 6.84 5.87 2.31
N ARG A 19 7.83 4.98 2.39
CA ARG A 19 9.06 5.20 3.17
C ARG A 19 10.26 4.56 2.46
N ASP A 20 11.43 5.20 2.56
CA ASP A 20 12.72 4.69 2.07
C ASP A 20 12.77 4.31 0.58
N ASN A 21 11.87 4.81 -0.28
CA ASN A 21 11.66 4.44 -1.70
C ASN A 21 10.75 3.23 -1.97
N GLY A 22 9.75 2.98 -1.11
CA GLY A 22 8.77 1.92 -1.37
C GLY A 22 7.46 2.13 -0.61
N TRP A 23 6.41 1.48 -1.09
CA TRP A 23 5.10 1.41 -0.46
C TRP A 23 5.02 0.23 0.51
N ALA A 24 4.46 0.49 1.69
CA ALA A 24 4.21 -0.48 2.73
C ALA A 24 2.77 -0.35 3.25
N LEU A 25 2.08 -1.47 3.34
CA LEU A 25 0.76 -1.58 3.93
C LEU A 25 0.90 -2.04 5.39
N ILE A 26 0.35 -1.25 6.30
CA ILE A 26 0.53 -1.39 7.75
C ILE A 26 -0.84 -1.56 8.41
N GLY A 27 -0.97 -2.57 9.28
CA GLY A 27 -2.18 -2.84 10.07
C GLY A 27 -2.24 -2.08 11.40
N ASN A 28 -3.28 -2.37 12.20
CA ASN A 28 -3.55 -1.73 13.49
C ASN A 28 -2.38 -1.63 14.46
N GLU A 29 -1.51 -2.65 14.47
CA GLU A 29 -0.45 -2.81 15.46
C GLU A 29 0.93 -2.48 14.86
N GLU A 30 0.95 -1.66 13.81
CA GLU A 30 2.15 -1.39 13.02
C GLU A 30 2.73 -2.66 12.34
N GLU A 31 1.93 -3.73 12.26
CA GLU A 31 2.29 -4.96 11.56
C GLU A 31 2.48 -4.68 10.06
N LEU A 32 3.64 -5.07 9.53
CA LEU A 32 3.91 -5.03 8.10
C LEU A 32 3.12 -6.14 7.39
N ILE A 33 2.04 -5.75 6.72
CA ILE A 33 1.20 -6.67 5.96
C ILE A 33 1.84 -6.98 4.61
N GLY A 34 2.39 -5.95 3.94
CA GLY A 34 3.02 -6.11 2.64
C GLY A 34 3.82 -4.89 2.23
N SER A 35 4.81 -5.09 1.35
CA SER A 35 5.57 -4.00 0.74
C SER A 35 6.02 -4.37 -0.66
N ASP A 36 6.02 -3.37 -1.55
CA ASP A 36 6.54 -3.46 -2.91
C ASP A 36 8.03 -3.85 -2.95
N LYS A 37 8.80 -3.46 -1.94
CA LYS A 37 10.24 -3.74 -1.83
C LYS A 37 10.58 -5.15 -1.40
N MET A 38 9.81 -5.72 -0.48
CA MET A 38 10.16 -7.00 0.14
C MET A 38 9.57 -8.20 -0.60
N HIS A 39 8.70 -7.98 -1.62
CA HIS A 39 7.97 -9.00 -2.37
C HIS A 39 7.18 -10.04 -1.55
N ALA A 40 7.30 -10.03 -0.21
CA ALA A 40 7.02 -11.18 0.64
C ALA A 40 5.55 -11.60 0.60
N ASN A 41 4.63 -10.66 0.37
CA ASN A 41 3.18 -10.94 0.35
C ASN A 41 2.45 -10.32 -0.86
N LEU A 42 3.20 -9.84 -1.87
CA LEU A 42 2.61 -9.07 -2.98
C LEU A 42 1.73 -9.89 -3.91
N LYS A 43 2.03 -11.18 -4.08
CA LYS A 43 1.30 -12.12 -4.95
C LYS A 43 0.21 -12.89 -4.22
N VAL A 44 0.01 -12.62 -2.93
CA VAL A 44 -1.03 -13.27 -2.14
C VAL A 44 -2.35 -12.59 -2.46
N PRO A 45 -3.44 -13.35 -2.69
CA PRO A 45 -4.78 -12.78 -2.80
C PRO A 45 -5.11 -11.92 -1.57
N TYR A 46 -5.50 -10.69 -1.83
CA TYR A 46 -5.81 -9.64 -0.88
C TYR A 46 -7.00 -8.82 -1.38
N LYS A 47 -8.14 -9.02 -0.72
CA LYS A 47 -9.44 -8.35 -0.92
C LYS A 47 -9.99 -8.39 -2.35
N ASP A 48 -11.27 -8.76 -2.49
CA ASP A 48 -11.99 -8.76 -3.78
C ASP A 48 -11.28 -9.54 -4.91
N GLY A 49 -10.49 -10.56 -4.55
CA GLY A 49 -9.75 -11.41 -5.49
C GLY A 49 -8.49 -10.77 -6.09
N LYS A 50 -8.18 -9.51 -5.76
CA LYS A 50 -6.95 -8.83 -6.18
C LYS A 50 -5.77 -9.33 -5.38
N THR A 51 -4.57 -9.11 -5.86
CA THR A 51 -3.35 -9.29 -5.08
C THR A 51 -3.08 -8.05 -4.24
N MET A 52 -2.24 -8.20 -3.22
CA MET A 52 -1.81 -7.07 -2.39
C MET A 52 -1.17 -5.95 -3.22
N LEU A 53 -0.41 -6.31 -4.26
CA LEU A 53 0.18 -5.35 -5.18
C LEU A 53 -0.88 -4.57 -5.95
N GLU A 54 -1.84 -5.26 -6.57
CA GLU A 54 -2.93 -4.62 -7.33
C GLU A 54 -3.75 -3.68 -6.44
N PHE A 55 -3.98 -4.04 -5.18
CA PHE A 55 -4.68 -3.18 -4.24
C PHE A 55 -3.88 -1.90 -3.91
N ILE A 56 -2.56 -2.01 -3.69
CA ILE A 56 -1.69 -0.86 -3.45
C ILE A 56 -1.65 0.06 -4.68
N GLU A 57 -1.49 -0.51 -5.87
CA GLU A 57 -1.47 0.22 -7.14
C GLU A 57 -2.77 0.97 -7.38
N GLU A 58 -3.93 0.34 -7.12
CA GLU A 58 -5.24 0.99 -7.28
C GLU A 58 -5.39 2.23 -6.39
N VAL A 59 -4.91 2.16 -5.15
CA VAL A 59 -5.01 3.29 -4.23
C VAL A 59 -4.13 4.44 -4.66
N ILE A 60 -2.90 4.14 -5.09
CA ILE A 60 -1.99 5.16 -5.61
C ILE A 60 -2.60 5.82 -6.86
N ALA A 61 -3.17 5.01 -7.76
CA ALA A 61 -3.85 5.48 -8.97
C ALA A 61 -5.04 6.40 -8.65
N LYS A 62 -5.89 6.02 -7.68
CA LYS A 62 -7.01 6.85 -7.19
C LYS A 62 -6.52 8.19 -6.62
N ASP A 63 -5.48 8.18 -5.81
CA ASP A 63 -4.93 9.41 -5.22
C ASP A 63 -4.34 10.36 -6.28
N LEU A 64 -3.65 9.80 -7.27
CA LEU A 64 -3.05 10.57 -8.36
C LEU A 64 -4.07 11.03 -9.42
N GLY A 65 -5.37 10.75 -9.23
CA GLY A 65 -6.42 11.06 -10.21
C GLY A 65 -6.23 10.36 -11.55
N THR A 66 -5.41 9.31 -11.57
CA THR A 66 -5.13 8.49 -12.75
C THR A 66 -5.97 7.24 -12.59
N SER A 67 -7.19 7.25 -13.12
CA SER A 67 -7.87 5.99 -13.40
C SER A 67 -6.94 5.16 -14.28
N ALA A 68 -6.57 3.97 -13.82
CA ALA A 68 -5.87 2.99 -14.63
C ALA A 68 -6.84 2.56 -15.76
N ASP A 69 -6.69 3.20 -16.92
CA ASP A 69 -7.30 2.79 -18.20
C ASP A 69 -6.60 1.54 -18.74
#